data_AF-A0A2V8S5V4-F1
#
_entry.id   AF-A0A2V8S5V4-F1
#
_cell.length_a   1.000
_cell.length_b   1.000
_cell.length_c   1.000
_cell.angle_alpha   90.00
_cell.angle_beta   90.00
_cell.angle_gamma   90.00
#
_symmetry.space_group_name_H-M   'P 1'
#
loop_
_entity.id
_entity.type
_entity.pdbx_description
1 polymer ?
#
loop_
_entity_poly.entity_id
_entity_poly.type
_entity_poly.pdbx_seq_one_letter_code
_entity_poly.pdbx_strand_id
1 'polypeptide(L)'
;MSNIKVAVLNASTVLNDGDVDKVVPALQKQVHRDFAPAWGVDADLVFVPKGSAPPSGAWWLTILDNSDVADALGYHDLTDQGLPLGKVFAGTDLQSGNQWSVTASHELLEMLADPDINLGAYVDQPGGGIKLYAYEVCDPCEADAFGYKIFGFRLSRLVRIVPRNRRHPVRSTGAHHGAVSAPCRRLHRCL
;
A
#
# COMPACT_ATOMS: atom_id res chain seq x y z
N MET A 1 18.97 -5.12 9.25
CA MET A 1 18.87 -3.76 8.70
C MET A 1 18.49 -3.92 7.25
N SER A 2 17.37 -3.34 6.86
CA SER A 2 16.88 -3.38 5.48
C SER A 2 17.64 -2.37 4.64
N ASN A 3 17.83 -2.66 3.36
CA ASN A 3 18.50 -1.75 2.43
C ASN A 3 17.60 -0.56 2.03
N ILE A 4 16.28 -0.72 2.10
CA ILE A 4 15.30 0.32 1.79
C ILE A 4 14.99 1.13 3.05
N LYS A 5 14.99 2.45 2.91
CA LYS A 5 14.56 3.40 3.95
C LYS A 5 13.35 4.18 3.47
N VAL A 6 12.29 4.21 4.27
CA VAL A 6 11.08 4.99 3.99
C VAL A 6 10.93 6.07 5.04
N ALA A 7 10.91 7.32 4.61
CA ALA A 7 10.60 8.47 5.44
C ALA A 7 9.08 8.70 5.46
N VAL A 8 8.47 8.60 6.64
CA VAL A 8 7.05 8.91 6.86
C VAL A 8 6.95 10.39 7.19
N LEU A 9 6.44 11.18 6.25
CA LEU A 9 6.40 12.64 6.31
C LEU A 9 5.01 13.11 6.72
N ASN A 10 4.93 14.02 7.69
CA ASN A 10 3.67 14.70 7.97
C ASN A 10 3.62 16.05 7.24
N ALA A 11 2.84 16.13 6.17
CA ALA A 11 2.50 17.38 5.47
C ALA A 11 1.02 17.76 5.65
N SER A 12 0.29 17.02 6.49
CA SER A 12 -1.12 17.24 6.78
C SER A 12 -1.30 18.34 7.83
N THR A 13 -2.37 19.13 7.76
CA THR A 13 -2.83 19.99 8.84
C THR A 13 -3.91 19.34 9.71
N VAL A 14 -4.58 18.30 9.21
CA VAL A 14 -5.61 17.55 9.98
C VAL A 14 -5.03 16.57 10.99
N LEU A 15 -3.78 16.12 10.81
CA LEU A 15 -3.05 15.28 11.76
C LEU A 15 -1.85 16.01 12.37
N ASN A 16 -1.65 15.84 13.67
CA ASN A 16 -0.43 16.32 14.32
C ASN A 16 0.70 15.28 14.22
N ASP A 17 1.95 15.71 14.44
CA ASP A 17 3.11 14.83 14.33
C ASP A 17 3.03 13.62 15.27
N GLY A 18 2.44 13.79 16.46
CA GLY A 18 2.23 12.69 17.40
C GLY A 18 1.18 11.68 16.95
N ASP A 19 0.23 12.04 16.07
CA ASP A 19 -0.71 11.08 15.48
C ASP A 19 -0.01 10.20 14.45
N VAL A 20 0.83 10.82 13.61
CA VAL A 20 1.60 10.13 12.57
C VAL A 20 2.69 9.27 13.20
N ASP A 21 3.48 9.80 14.14
CA ASP A 21 4.56 9.06 14.81
C ASP A 21 4.05 7.76 15.48
N LYS A 22 2.85 7.79 16.09
CA LYS A 22 2.25 6.61 16.72
C LYS A 22 1.88 5.50 15.74
N VAL A 23 1.59 5.79 14.48
CA VAL A 23 1.27 4.75 13.49
C VAL A 23 2.52 4.04 12.96
N VAL A 24 3.66 4.74 12.93
CA VAL A 24 4.90 4.24 12.32
C VAL A 24 5.35 2.87 12.88
N PRO A 25 5.32 2.60 14.20
CA PRO A 25 5.63 1.27 14.72
C PRO A 25 4.70 0.15 14.22
N ALA A 26 3.42 0.46 13.95
CA ALA A 26 2.47 -0.50 13.42
C ALA A 26 2.78 -0.83 11.95
N LEU A 27 3.06 0.20 11.14
CA LEU A 27 3.51 0.06 9.76
C LEU A 27 4.82 -0.71 9.66
N GLN A 28 5.81 -0.37 10.50
CA GLN A 28 7.10 -1.05 10.53
C GLN A 28 6.94 -2.54 10.82
N LYS A 29 6.06 -2.88 11.77
CA LYS A 29 5.77 -4.27 12.11
C LYS A 29 5.07 -5.00 10.96
N GLN A 30 4.14 -4.35 10.26
CA GLN A 30 3.50 -4.91 9.08
C GLN A 30 4.52 -5.23 7.98
N VAL A 31 5.41 -4.29 7.68
CA VAL A 31 6.46 -4.47 6.67
C VAL A 31 7.34 -5.67 7.02
N HIS A 32 7.95 -5.68 8.21
CA HIS A 32 8.87 -6.76 8.60
C HIS A 32 8.18 -8.12 8.78
N ARG A 33 7.04 -8.15 9.47
CA ARG A 33 6.41 -9.41 9.91
C ARG A 33 5.55 -10.04 8.82
N ASP A 34 4.83 -9.21 8.05
CA ASP A 34 3.75 -9.68 7.19
C ASP A 34 4.10 -9.55 5.70
N PHE A 35 4.66 -8.40 5.30
CA PHE A 35 4.98 -8.11 3.91
C PHE A 35 6.28 -8.79 3.45
N ALA A 36 7.40 -8.54 4.14
CA ALA A 36 8.70 -9.08 3.79
C ALA A 36 8.72 -10.61 3.57
N PRO A 37 8.14 -11.46 4.44
CA PRO A 37 8.11 -12.90 4.19
C PRO A 37 7.15 -13.32 3.06
N ALA A 38 6.20 -12.46 2.65
CA ALA A 38 5.26 -12.76 1.58
C ALA A 38 5.76 -12.28 0.21
N TRP A 39 6.50 -11.18 0.17
CA TRP A 39 6.89 -10.45 -1.05
C TRP A 39 8.39 -10.37 -1.27
N GLY A 40 9.21 -10.73 -0.27
CA GLY A 40 10.67 -10.72 -0.38
C GLY A 40 11.30 -9.33 -0.32
N VAL A 41 10.52 -8.28 -0.05
CA VAL A 41 10.96 -6.89 0.07
C VAL A 41 10.76 -6.41 1.51
N ASP A 42 11.78 -5.79 2.09
CA ASP A 42 11.76 -5.29 3.46
C ASP A 42 12.30 -3.85 3.52
N ALA A 43 11.81 -3.06 4.48
CA ALA A 43 12.18 -1.64 4.62
C ALA A 43 12.20 -1.22 6.10
N ASP A 44 13.08 -0.27 6.43
CA ASP A 44 13.08 0.40 7.73
C ASP A 44 12.45 1.79 7.58
N LEU A 45 11.49 2.10 8.46
CA LEU A 45 10.72 3.34 8.45
C LEU A 45 11.31 4.32 9.46
N VAL A 46 11.28 5.60 9.11
CA VAL A 46 11.65 6.71 9.99
C VAL A 46 10.58 7.80 9.91
N PHE A 47 10.09 8.24 11.07
CA PHE A 47 9.19 9.39 11.12
C PHE A 47 9.98 10.69 10.92
N VAL A 48 9.45 11.60 10.10
CA VAL A 48 10.00 12.93 9.89
C VAL A 48 8.92 13.97 10.24
N PRO A 49 9.13 14.76 11.30
CA PRO A 49 8.17 15.77 11.74
C PRO A 49 8.08 16.95 10.77
N LYS A 50 7.02 17.74 10.91
CA LYS A 50 6.80 18.94 10.08
C LYS A 50 8.01 19.87 10.11
N GLY A 51 8.37 20.40 8.95
CA GLY A 51 9.48 21.34 8.79
C GLY A 51 10.88 20.71 8.84
N SER A 52 10.98 19.38 8.94
CA SER A 52 12.26 18.66 8.83
C SER A 52 12.44 18.08 7.43
N ALA A 53 13.69 17.97 6.98
CA ALA A 53 14.02 17.34 5.71
C ALA A 53 14.15 15.81 5.87
N PRO A 54 13.64 15.00 4.93
CA PRO A 54 13.87 13.57 4.92
C PRO A 54 15.36 13.23 4.72
N PRO A 55 15.81 12.05 5.18
CA PRO A 55 17.13 11.53 4.84
C PRO A 55 17.32 11.44 3.32
N SER A 56 18.52 11.77 2.84
CA SER A 56 18.85 11.66 1.41
C SER A 56 18.70 10.22 0.93
N GLY A 57 18.06 10.06 -0.24
CA GLY A 57 17.81 8.75 -0.85
C GLY A 57 16.70 7.92 -0.20
N ALA A 58 16.05 8.41 0.87
CA ALA A 58 14.88 7.73 1.44
C ALA A 58 13.67 7.88 0.51
N TRP A 59 12.88 6.83 0.39
CA TRP A 59 11.56 6.85 -0.25
C TRP A 59 10.58 7.56 0.66
N TRP A 60 9.52 8.14 0.13
CA TRP A 60 8.61 8.98 0.92
C TRP A 60 7.24 8.32 1.08
N LEU A 61 6.70 8.34 2.29
CA LEU A 61 5.28 8.12 2.55
C LEU A 61 4.73 9.41 3.14
N THR A 62 4.06 10.22 2.34
CA THR A 62 3.66 11.58 2.69
C THR A 62 2.19 11.64 3.05
N ILE A 63 1.91 12.05 4.29
CA ILE A 63 0.56 12.27 4.79
C ILE A 63 0.12 13.70 4.45
N LEU A 64 -1.02 13.83 3.78
CA LEU A 64 -1.56 15.06 3.19
C LEU A 64 -3.01 15.26 3.64
N ASP A 65 -3.55 16.46 3.43
CA ASP A 65 -4.94 16.75 3.78
C ASP A 65 -5.92 16.25 2.74
N ASN A 66 -5.87 16.82 1.54
CA ASN A 66 -6.89 16.59 0.52
C ASN A 66 -6.27 15.95 -0.71
N SER A 67 -7.05 15.05 -1.31
CA SER A 67 -6.70 14.46 -2.60
C SER A 67 -6.51 15.50 -3.67
N ASP A 68 -5.46 15.33 -4.47
CA ASP A 68 -5.20 16.08 -5.69
C ASP A 68 -5.76 15.37 -6.94
N VAL A 69 -6.36 14.19 -6.76
CA VAL A 69 -7.04 13.40 -7.80
C VAL A 69 -8.46 13.07 -7.33
N ALA A 70 -9.45 13.22 -8.22
CA ALA A 70 -10.83 12.90 -7.87
C ALA A 70 -10.96 11.44 -7.40
N ASP A 71 -11.65 11.25 -6.28
CA ASP A 71 -11.97 9.95 -5.67
C ASP A 71 -10.77 9.09 -5.20
N ALA A 72 -9.55 9.63 -5.18
CA ALA A 72 -8.38 8.91 -4.65
C ALA A 72 -8.17 9.20 -3.15
N LEU A 73 -8.04 8.15 -2.33
CA LEU A 73 -7.68 8.28 -0.91
C LEU A 73 -6.16 8.24 -0.69
N GLY A 74 -5.45 7.58 -1.60
CA GLY A 74 -4.01 7.56 -1.72
C GLY A 74 -3.60 7.10 -3.12
N TYR A 75 -2.31 7.21 -3.41
CA TYR A 75 -1.65 6.53 -4.53
C TYR A 75 -0.14 6.60 -4.32
N HIS A 76 0.62 5.73 -5.00
CA HIS A 76 2.07 5.85 -5.10
C HIS A 76 2.49 6.36 -6.48
N ASP A 77 3.58 7.13 -6.49
CA ASP A 77 4.15 7.88 -7.60
C ASP A 77 5.68 7.94 -7.44
N LEU A 78 6.35 8.69 -8.30
CA LEU A 78 7.75 9.05 -8.18
C LEU A 78 7.88 10.52 -7.76
N THR A 79 8.87 10.79 -6.92
CA THR A 79 9.39 12.16 -6.74
C THR A 79 10.02 12.68 -8.03
N ASP A 80 10.24 13.99 -8.13
CA ASP A 80 10.96 14.60 -9.27
C ASP A 80 12.38 14.04 -9.49
N GLN A 81 12.94 13.34 -8.49
CA GLN A 81 14.24 12.68 -8.56
C GLN A 81 14.14 11.20 -8.96
N GLY A 82 12.94 10.70 -9.27
CA GLY A 82 12.68 9.30 -9.62
C GLY A 82 12.70 8.35 -8.42
N LEU A 83 12.64 8.86 -7.18
CA LEU A 83 12.52 8.01 -5.99
C LEU A 83 11.05 7.71 -5.66
N PRO A 84 10.70 6.51 -5.16
CA PRO A 84 9.33 6.16 -4.80
C PRO A 84 8.70 7.09 -3.76
N LEU A 85 7.42 7.40 -3.98
CA LEU A 85 6.60 8.31 -3.20
C LEU A 85 5.18 7.73 -3.02
N GLY A 86 4.77 7.37 -1.82
CA GLY A 86 3.37 7.15 -1.46
C GLY A 86 2.73 8.45 -0.96
N LYS A 87 1.55 8.80 -1.46
CA LYS A 87 0.72 9.91 -0.99
C LYS A 87 -0.52 9.38 -0.27
N VAL A 88 -0.80 9.91 0.91
CA VAL A 88 -1.93 9.49 1.76
C VAL A 88 -2.76 10.72 2.10
N PHE A 89 -4.02 10.79 1.62
CA PHE A 89 -4.89 11.95 1.82
C PHE A 89 -5.75 11.79 3.07
N ALA A 90 -5.14 11.91 4.24
CA ALA A 90 -5.76 11.67 5.54
C ALA A 90 -7.00 12.54 5.79
N GLY A 91 -7.05 13.78 5.31
CA GLY A 91 -8.24 14.62 5.43
C GLY A 91 -9.41 14.11 4.58
N THR A 92 -9.15 13.62 3.37
CA THR A 92 -10.16 12.97 2.52
C THR A 92 -10.67 11.67 3.15
N ASP A 93 -9.77 10.86 3.74
CA ASP A 93 -10.16 9.67 4.49
C ASP A 93 -11.09 9.99 5.66
N LEU A 94 -10.70 10.96 6.50
CA LEU A 94 -11.49 11.37 7.66
C LEU A 94 -12.87 11.93 7.27
N GLN A 95 -12.95 12.72 6.19
CA GLN A 95 -14.21 13.23 5.66
C GLN A 95 -15.13 12.11 5.15
N SER A 96 -14.55 11.04 4.63
CA SER A 96 -15.27 9.87 4.09
C SER A 96 -15.60 8.83 5.16
N GLY A 97 -15.16 9.02 6.41
CA GLY A 97 -15.32 8.06 7.50
C GLY A 97 -14.38 6.85 7.40
N ASN A 98 -13.32 6.95 6.60
CA ASN A 98 -12.30 5.92 6.43
C ASN A 98 -11.14 6.13 7.40
N GLN A 99 -10.37 5.06 7.60
CA GLN A 99 -9.20 5.04 8.45
C GLN A 99 -7.94 5.33 7.63
N TRP A 100 -7.41 6.55 7.72
CA TRP A 100 -6.18 6.95 6.99
C TRP A 100 -4.98 6.02 7.19
N SER A 101 -4.90 5.30 8.32
CA SER A 101 -3.88 4.29 8.57
C SER A 101 -3.97 3.08 7.64
N VAL A 102 -5.17 2.76 7.14
CA VAL A 102 -5.40 1.72 6.14
C VAL A 102 -4.79 2.17 4.82
N THR A 103 -5.14 3.37 4.35
CA THR A 103 -4.55 4.00 3.18
C THR A 103 -3.02 4.10 3.31
N ALA A 104 -2.50 4.57 4.44
CA ALA A 104 -1.05 4.66 4.66
C ALA A 104 -0.34 3.32 4.51
N SER A 105 -0.92 2.24 5.05
CA SER A 105 -0.37 0.91 4.82
C SER A 105 -0.57 0.40 3.40
N HIS A 106 -1.68 0.73 2.74
CA HIS A 106 -1.95 0.35 1.35
C HIS A 106 -0.83 0.89 0.45
N GLU A 107 -0.63 2.21 0.47
CA GLU A 107 0.36 2.87 -0.37
C GLU A 107 1.79 2.47 -0.03
N LEU A 108 2.08 2.26 1.25
CA LEU A 108 3.39 1.77 1.66
C LEU A 108 3.70 0.39 1.05
N LEU A 109 2.74 -0.53 1.09
CA LEU A 109 2.98 -1.90 0.62
C LEU A 109 2.99 -2.01 -0.90
N GLU A 110 2.17 -1.22 -1.60
CA GLU A 110 2.18 -1.16 -3.06
C GLU A 110 3.44 -0.49 -3.59
N MET A 111 3.85 0.64 -2.99
CA MET A 111 5.14 1.27 -3.31
C MET A 111 6.34 0.34 -3.09
N LEU A 112 6.29 -0.54 -2.08
CA LEU A 112 7.34 -1.54 -1.86
C LEU A 112 7.27 -2.70 -2.87
N ALA A 113 6.11 -2.99 -3.43
CA ALA A 113 5.92 -4.06 -4.41
C ALA A 113 6.28 -3.63 -5.84
N ASP A 114 5.94 -2.39 -6.21
CA ASP A 114 6.18 -1.80 -7.54
C ASP A 114 6.74 -0.37 -7.44
N PRO A 115 8.01 -0.21 -7.04
CA PRO A 115 8.59 1.11 -6.79
C PRO A 115 8.70 2.00 -8.03
N ASP A 116 8.78 1.41 -9.22
CA ASP A 116 8.93 2.12 -10.49
C ASP A 116 7.60 2.24 -11.27
N ILE A 117 6.49 1.73 -10.71
CA ILE A 117 5.12 1.82 -11.25
C ILE A 117 5.06 1.24 -12.67
N ASN A 118 5.74 0.12 -12.86
CA ASN A 118 5.92 -0.47 -14.18
C ASN A 118 5.68 -1.98 -14.21
N LEU A 119 5.28 -2.57 -13.09
CA LEU A 119 4.97 -3.98 -13.01
C LEU A 119 3.51 -4.23 -13.37
N GLY A 120 3.31 -5.25 -14.20
CA GLY A 120 1.98 -5.68 -14.57
C GLY A 120 1.98 -7.08 -15.15
N ALA A 121 0.80 -7.71 -15.10
CA ALA A 121 0.52 -8.95 -15.79
C ALA A 121 -0.48 -8.69 -16.92
N TYR A 122 -0.40 -9.47 -17.99
CA TYR A 122 -1.43 -9.44 -19.03
C TYR A 122 -2.02 -10.82 -19.25
N VAL A 123 -3.27 -10.83 -19.72
CA VAL A 123 -3.98 -12.02 -20.14
C VAL A 123 -4.60 -11.78 -21.51
N ASP A 124 -4.33 -12.68 -22.45
CA ASP A 124 -4.97 -12.67 -23.75
C ASP A 124 -6.49 -12.80 -23.60
N GLN A 125 -7.21 -11.94 -24.30
CA GLN A 125 -8.67 -11.94 -24.34
C GLN A 125 -9.16 -12.78 -25.52
N PRO A 126 -10.29 -13.49 -25.37
CA PRO A 126 -10.99 -14.09 -26.50
C PRO A 126 -11.25 -13.03 -27.58
N GLY A 127 -10.85 -13.30 -28.82
CA GLY A 127 -11.03 -12.35 -29.94
C GLY A 127 -9.84 -11.45 -30.26
N GLY A 128 -8.68 -11.63 -29.61
CA GLY A 128 -7.41 -11.05 -30.08
C GLY A 128 -6.99 -9.71 -29.45
N GLY A 129 -7.33 -9.49 -28.18
CA GLY A 129 -6.83 -8.34 -27.39
C GLY A 129 -6.04 -8.78 -26.16
N ILE A 130 -5.46 -7.82 -25.44
CA ILE A 130 -4.83 -8.05 -24.14
C ILE A 130 -5.59 -7.32 -23.05
N LYS A 131 -5.64 -7.92 -21.86
CA LYS A 131 -6.06 -7.25 -20.63
C LYS A 131 -4.86 -7.13 -19.72
N LEU A 132 -4.48 -5.91 -19.39
CA LEU A 132 -3.41 -5.59 -18.45
C LEU A 132 -3.97 -5.48 -17.04
N TYR A 133 -3.16 -5.88 -16.08
CA TYR A 133 -3.41 -5.84 -14.66
C TYR A 133 -2.19 -5.23 -13.99
N ALA A 134 -2.36 -4.09 -13.32
CA ALA A 134 -1.34 -3.47 -12.49
C ALA A 134 -1.02 -4.36 -11.28
N TYR A 135 0.15 -4.14 -10.70
CA TYR A 135 0.67 -4.97 -9.62
C TYR A 135 0.29 -4.45 -8.23
N GLU A 136 -1.01 -4.27 -8.02
CA GLU A 136 -1.59 -3.68 -6.80
C GLU A 136 -1.87 -4.75 -5.74
N VAL A 137 -1.00 -4.82 -4.74
CA VAL A 137 -0.96 -5.92 -3.76
C VAL A 137 -2.01 -5.78 -2.66
N CYS A 138 -2.58 -4.59 -2.48
CA CYS A 138 -3.53 -4.25 -1.45
C CYS A 138 -4.95 -4.07 -2.00
N ASP A 139 -5.10 -3.62 -3.26
CA ASP A 139 -6.36 -3.45 -3.99
C ASP A 139 -7.45 -4.51 -3.74
N PRO A 140 -7.17 -5.83 -3.83
CA PRO A 140 -8.21 -6.85 -3.68
C PRO A 140 -8.88 -6.89 -2.30
N CYS A 141 -8.31 -6.20 -1.31
CA CYS A 141 -8.77 -6.12 0.07
C CYS A 141 -8.68 -4.70 0.65
N GLU A 142 -8.77 -3.68 -0.22
CA GLU A 142 -8.56 -2.27 0.12
C GLU A 142 -9.50 -1.72 1.21
N ALA A 143 -10.74 -2.21 1.26
CA ALA A 143 -11.75 -1.63 2.14
C ALA A 143 -11.41 -1.84 3.63
N ASP A 144 -11.63 -0.81 4.45
CA ASP A 144 -11.40 -0.82 5.90
C ASP A 144 -11.99 -2.03 6.64
N ALA A 145 -13.18 -2.48 6.21
CA ALA A 145 -13.85 -3.64 6.79
C ALA A 145 -13.00 -4.91 6.70
N PHE A 146 -12.13 -5.00 5.70
CA PHE A 146 -11.20 -6.09 5.53
C PHE A 146 -9.87 -5.85 6.24
N GLY A 147 -9.51 -4.63 6.65
CA GLY A 147 -8.27 -4.37 7.39
C GLY A 147 -8.14 -5.16 8.70
N TYR A 148 -6.92 -5.20 9.25
CA TYR A 148 -6.60 -5.86 10.53
C TYR A 148 -5.79 -4.96 11.45
N LYS A 149 -5.75 -5.29 12.74
CA LYS A 149 -5.14 -4.42 13.75
C LYS A 149 -3.70 -4.82 14.08
N ILE A 150 -2.81 -3.83 14.09
CA ILE A 150 -1.48 -3.90 14.69
C ILE A 150 -1.35 -2.72 15.65
N PHE A 151 -1.01 -2.99 16.91
CA PHE A 151 -0.86 -1.97 17.96
C PHE A 151 -2.06 -0.99 18.07
N GLY A 152 -3.28 -1.49 17.81
CA GLY A 152 -4.52 -0.71 17.88
C GLY A 152 -4.89 -0.01 16.57
N PHE A 153 -3.96 0.20 15.66
CA PHE A 153 -4.20 0.79 14.33
C PHE A 153 -4.71 -0.25 13.35
N ARG A 154 -5.74 0.11 12.57
CA ARG A 154 -6.24 -0.72 11.48
C ARG A 154 -5.42 -0.46 10.22
N LEU A 155 -4.86 -1.52 9.65
CA LEU A 155 -4.01 -1.50 8.46
C LEU A 155 -4.63 -2.38 7.36
N SER A 156 -4.27 -2.10 6.12
CA SER A 156 -4.67 -2.82 4.91
C SER A 156 -4.16 -4.27 4.94
N ARG A 157 -4.90 -5.16 4.29
CA ARG A 157 -4.42 -6.52 4.01
C ARG A 157 -3.64 -6.53 2.70
N LEU A 158 -2.89 -7.59 2.48
CA LEU A 158 -2.16 -7.81 1.23
C LEU A 158 -2.41 -9.23 0.70
N VAL A 159 -2.38 -9.38 -0.63
CA VAL A 159 -2.36 -10.70 -1.26
C VAL A 159 -0.98 -11.35 -1.13
N ARG A 160 -0.95 -12.67 -0.96
CA ARG A 160 0.31 -13.43 -0.90
C ARG A 160 0.59 -14.12 -2.22
N ILE A 161 1.86 -14.13 -2.63
CA ILE A 161 2.32 -15.00 -3.70
C ILE A 161 2.31 -16.44 -3.17
N VAL A 162 1.43 -17.28 -3.72
CA VAL A 162 1.41 -18.72 -3.42
C VAL A 162 2.20 -19.44 -4.52
N PRO A 163 3.31 -20.14 -4.19
CA PRO A 163 4.08 -20.88 -5.20
C PRO A 163 3.20 -21.93 -5.91
N ARG A 164 3.30 -21.96 -7.25
CA ARG A 164 2.54 -22.84 -8.16
C ARG A 164 2.70 -24.35 -7.87
N ASN A 165 3.69 -24.75 -7.06
CA ASN A 165 4.02 -26.15 -6.79
C ASN A 165 3.13 -26.87 -5.76
N ARG A 166 2.15 -26.20 -5.14
CA ARG A 166 1.06 -26.91 -4.44
C ARG A 166 -0.03 -27.21 -5.45
N ARG A 167 0.05 -28.37 -6.10
CA ARG A 167 -0.92 -28.85 -7.09
C ARG A 167 -2.34 -28.87 -6.50
N HIS A 168 -3.11 -27.83 -6.80
CA HIS A 168 -4.55 -27.92 -6.99
C HIS A 168 -4.85 -27.38 -8.40
N PRO A 169 -5.67 -28.08 -9.20
CA PRO A 169 -5.93 -27.66 -10.57
C PRO A 169 -6.85 -26.45 -10.53
N VAL A 170 -6.30 -25.25 -10.55
CA VAL A 170 -7.09 -24.04 -10.78
C VAL A 170 -6.38 -23.18 -11.82
N ARG A 171 -7.11 -22.91 -12.91
CA ARG A 171 -6.73 -21.90 -13.90
C ARG A 171 -6.51 -20.57 -13.18
N SER A 172 -5.35 -19.96 -13.39
CA SER A 172 -5.02 -18.63 -12.89
C SER A 172 -5.79 -17.59 -13.69
N THR A 173 -6.87 -17.07 -13.11
CA THR A 173 -7.51 -15.82 -13.52
C THR A 173 -7.77 -15.03 -12.25
N GLY A 174 -7.06 -13.93 -12.04
CA GLY A 174 -7.30 -13.06 -10.88
C GLY A 174 -6.20 -12.05 -10.62
N ALA A 175 -6.34 -10.87 -11.22
CA ALA A 175 -5.99 -9.60 -10.57
C ALA A 175 -7.30 -8.78 -10.57
N HIS A 176 -7.65 -8.24 -9.41
CA HIS A 176 -8.95 -7.61 -9.19
C HIS A 176 -8.88 -6.13 -9.57
N HIS A 177 -10.04 -5.58 -9.95
CA HIS A 177 -10.20 -4.17 -10.35
C HIS A 177 -10.54 -3.36 -9.11
N GLY A 178 -10.19 -2.07 -9.12
CA GLY A 178 -10.61 -1.10 -8.12
C GLY A 178 -12.10 -1.21 -7.74
N ALA A 179 -12.34 -0.95 -6.46
CA ALA A 179 -13.61 -1.01 -5.74
C ALA A 179 -14.33 -2.37 -5.80
N VAL A 180 -13.87 -3.32 -4.98
CA VAL A 180 -14.65 -4.56 -4.73
C VAL A 180 -15.53 -4.41 -3.48
N SER A 181 -16.84 -4.27 -3.69
CA SER A 181 -17.91 -4.29 -2.69
C SER A 181 -18.35 -5.71 -2.24
N ALA A 182 -17.53 -6.73 -2.45
CA ALA A 182 -17.84 -8.12 -2.05
C ALA A 182 -16.59 -8.92 -1.60
N PRO A 183 -16.71 -9.79 -0.58
CA PRO A 183 -15.57 -10.48 0.02
C PRO A 183 -14.86 -11.41 -0.98
N CYS A 184 -13.53 -11.35 -0.99
CA CYS A 184 -12.64 -12.20 -1.78
C CYS A 184 -12.99 -13.69 -1.60
N ARG A 185 -13.65 -14.30 -2.59
CA ARG A 185 -13.97 -15.73 -2.58
C ARG A 185 -12.82 -16.53 -3.20
N ARG A 186 -12.02 -17.13 -2.31
CA ARG A 186 -11.43 -18.48 -2.41
C ARG A 186 -10.18 -18.76 -3.25
N LEU A 187 -9.43 -17.79 -3.78
CA LEU A 187 -8.18 -18.09 -4.52
C LEU A 187 -6.90 -17.40 -4.01
N HIS A 188 -7.00 -16.37 -3.16
CA HIS A 188 -5.89 -15.77 -2.45
C HIS A 188 -6.27 -15.68 -0.96
N ARG A 189 -5.40 -16.16 -0.05
CA ARG A 189 -5.61 -15.95 1.39
C ARG A 189 -5.05 -14.57 1.75
N CYS A 190 -5.93 -13.59 1.96
CA CYS A 190 -5.58 -12.30 2.57
C CYS A 190 -5.21 -12.54 4.05
N LEU A 191 -4.09 -11.97 4.51
CA LEU A 191 -3.61 -12.07 5.90
C LEU A 191 -4.14 -10.98 6.80
#